data_AF-A0A847NAB8-F1
#
_entry.id   AF-A0A847NAB8-F1
#
_cell.length_a   1.000
_cell.length_b   1.000
_cell.length_c   1.000
_cell.angle_alpha   90.00
_cell.angle_beta   90.00
_cell.angle_gamma   90.00
#
_symmetry.space_group_name_H-M   'P 1'
#
loop_
_entity.id
_entity.type
_entity.pdbx_description
1 polymer ?
#
loop_
_entity_poly.entity_id
_entity_poly.type
_entity_poly.pdbx_seq_one_letter_code
_entity_poly.pdbx_strand_id
1 'polypeptide(L)'
;MLAIAVIFYRPFTRYLARIRASKRADNDELYEIIEAAGYSYDPIQDIFYSNMDAWQREMGYCRLYDEASAPLNMIIDCEPIYFEYGGKRWLIEFWKGQYGMTTGGEIGIYTTEGSDLSIPGVFNGTFYYCASNEDQLYMSFSLLKNNEILFNRKGRHWWLTGFKLGEFSEPSQLAMYLTIALKNTDMRNAFIKGLKEAGYSESGIIIDGNIVGLIFDKPHTRQPITRIEETDWIIQRKNELLCNKYQEITGQYDSFPDKMNAIREQAPELYDVILNSIGKTKQLFEKFEEIKEYLI
;
A
#
# COMPACT_ATOMS: atom_id res chain seq x y z
N MET A 1 -9.45 11.96 -22.35
CA MET A 1 -8.24 11.16 -22.06
C MET A 1 -8.57 9.74 -21.57
N LEU A 2 -9.64 9.08 -22.07
CA LEU A 2 -9.88 7.65 -21.82
C LEU A 2 -8.76 6.74 -22.35
N ALA A 3 -7.93 7.24 -23.26
CA ALA A 3 -6.95 6.42 -23.97
C ALA A 3 -5.87 5.85 -23.05
N ILE A 4 -5.31 6.60 -22.10
CA ILE A 4 -4.10 6.14 -21.38
C ILE A 4 -4.42 4.99 -20.40
N ALA A 5 -5.46 5.10 -19.59
CA ALA A 5 -5.88 4.01 -18.70
C ALA A 5 -6.41 2.79 -19.48
N VAL A 6 -7.16 3.00 -20.58
CA VAL A 6 -7.63 1.92 -21.47
C VAL A 6 -6.46 1.26 -22.22
N ILE A 7 -5.42 2.02 -22.56
CA ILE A 7 -4.20 1.54 -23.23
C ILE A 7 -3.41 0.62 -22.31
N PHE A 8 -3.42 0.79 -20.98
CA PHE A 8 -2.80 -0.18 -20.05
C PHE A 8 -3.76 -1.29 -19.60
N TYR A 9 -5.06 -1.03 -19.57
CA TYR A 9 -6.09 -2.00 -19.15
C TYR A 9 -6.29 -3.14 -20.16
N ARG A 10 -6.39 -2.83 -21.47
CA ARG A 10 -6.55 -3.84 -22.54
C ARG A 10 -5.37 -4.80 -22.71
N PRO A 11 -4.09 -4.37 -22.69
CA PRO A 11 -2.98 -5.30 -22.76
C PRO A 11 -2.83 -6.09 -21.47
N PHE A 12 -3.01 -5.50 -20.29
CA PHE A 12 -2.91 -6.24 -19.02
C PHE A 12 -3.98 -7.33 -18.88
N THR A 13 -5.24 -7.04 -19.20
CA THR A 13 -6.32 -8.06 -19.16
C THR A 13 -6.16 -9.15 -20.22
N ARG A 14 -5.72 -8.79 -21.44
CA ARG A 14 -5.38 -9.78 -22.49
C ARG A 14 -4.16 -10.62 -22.12
N TYR A 15 -3.20 -10.02 -21.43
CA TYR A 15 -2.00 -10.68 -20.95
C TYR A 15 -2.32 -11.67 -19.82
N LEU A 16 -3.13 -11.26 -18.83
CA LEU A 16 -3.66 -12.16 -17.82
C LEU A 16 -4.48 -13.32 -18.43
N ALA A 17 -5.29 -13.05 -19.46
CA ALA A 17 -6.01 -14.09 -20.18
C ALA A 17 -5.08 -15.08 -20.91
N ARG A 18 -3.95 -14.60 -21.44
CA ARG A 18 -2.93 -15.43 -22.09
C ARG A 18 -2.19 -16.32 -21.07
N ILE A 19 -1.85 -15.79 -19.91
CA ILE A 19 -1.21 -16.56 -18.82
C ILE A 19 -2.16 -17.61 -18.26
N ARG A 20 -3.45 -17.29 -18.10
CA ARG A 20 -4.49 -18.26 -17.72
C ARG A 20 -4.61 -19.42 -18.72
N ALA A 21 -4.32 -19.18 -20.00
CA ALA A 21 -4.39 -20.19 -21.05
C ALA A 21 -3.10 -21.04 -21.17
N SER A 22 -2.00 -20.65 -20.53
CA SER A 22 -0.73 -21.38 -20.55
C SER A 22 -0.73 -22.59 -19.60
N LYS A 23 -0.10 -23.70 -19.99
CA LYS A 23 0.03 -24.92 -19.17
C LYS A 23 1.05 -24.77 -18.02
N ARG A 24 1.96 -23.81 -18.12
CA ARG A 24 2.95 -23.44 -17.10
C ARG A 24 3.20 -21.94 -17.24
N ALA A 25 3.11 -21.15 -16.18
CA ALA A 25 3.61 -19.77 -16.30
C ALA A 25 5.12 -19.85 -16.39
N ASP A 26 5.64 -19.16 -17.39
CA ASP A 26 7.05 -18.88 -17.42
C ASP A 26 7.39 -17.99 -16.22
N ASN A 27 8.59 -18.16 -15.65
CA ASN A 27 9.02 -17.36 -14.52
C ASN A 27 9.04 -15.87 -14.92
N ASP A 28 9.46 -15.59 -16.15
CA ASP A 28 9.53 -14.24 -16.72
C ASP A 28 8.12 -13.63 -16.84
N GLU A 29 7.11 -14.41 -17.22
CA GLU A 29 5.72 -13.94 -17.32
C GLU A 29 5.15 -13.51 -15.96
N LEU A 30 5.47 -14.23 -14.87
CA LEU A 30 5.01 -13.84 -13.53
C LEU A 30 5.63 -12.50 -13.09
N TYR A 31 6.92 -12.31 -13.33
CA TYR A 31 7.61 -11.07 -12.97
C TYR A 31 7.14 -9.88 -13.81
N GLU A 32 6.84 -10.09 -15.10
CA GLU A 32 6.22 -9.08 -15.95
C GLU A 32 4.83 -8.65 -15.45
N ILE A 33 3.99 -9.58 -14.94
CA ILE A 33 2.70 -9.20 -14.30
C ILE A 33 2.94 -8.29 -13.10
N ILE A 34 3.89 -8.67 -12.24
CA ILE A 34 4.22 -7.96 -11.01
C ILE A 34 4.71 -6.53 -11.36
N GLU A 35 5.60 -6.42 -12.33
CA GLU A 35 6.11 -5.14 -12.83
C GLU A 35 5.01 -4.28 -13.46
N ALA A 36 4.15 -4.87 -14.29
CA ALA A 36 3.00 -4.18 -14.92
C ALA A 36 1.93 -3.73 -13.90
N ALA A 37 1.95 -4.28 -12.69
CA ALA A 37 1.14 -3.83 -11.57
C ALA A 37 1.83 -2.72 -10.75
N GLY A 38 3.09 -2.40 -11.03
CA GLY A 38 3.87 -1.36 -10.36
C GLY A 38 4.71 -1.87 -9.20
N TYR A 39 4.98 -3.17 -9.14
CA TYR A 39 5.72 -3.81 -8.05
C TYR A 39 6.96 -4.55 -8.56
N SER A 40 7.82 -4.91 -7.62
CA SER A 40 8.92 -5.87 -7.77
C SER A 40 8.84 -6.89 -6.64
N TYR A 41 9.58 -7.99 -6.78
CA TYR A 41 9.63 -9.07 -5.80
C TYR A 41 11.05 -9.22 -5.21
N ASP A 42 11.13 -9.29 -3.88
CA ASP A 42 12.36 -9.56 -3.13
C ASP A 42 12.37 -11.04 -2.69
N PRO A 43 13.18 -11.90 -3.33
CA PRO A 43 13.24 -13.33 -2.99
C PRO A 43 13.89 -13.62 -1.64
N ILE A 44 14.65 -12.68 -1.06
CA ILE A 44 15.35 -12.89 0.21
C ILE A 44 14.36 -12.83 1.37
N GLN A 45 13.42 -11.88 1.31
CA GLN A 45 12.41 -11.67 2.34
C GLN A 45 11.05 -12.30 1.97
N ASP A 46 10.90 -12.76 0.72
CA ASP A 46 9.66 -13.28 0.14
C ASP A 46 8.51 -12.26 0.22
N ILE A 47 8.76 -11.06 -0.34
CA ILE A 47 7.81 -9.94 -0.33
C ILE A 47 7.73 -9.24 -1.70
N PHE A 48 6.60 -8.59 -1.95
CA PHE A 48 6.41 -7.62 -3.02
C PHE A 48 6.63 -6.21 -2.48
N TYR A 49 7.14 -5.30 -3.31
CA TYR A 49 7.32 -3.90 -2.95
C TYR A 49 7.12 -2.99 -4.16
N SER A 50 6.77 -1.72 -3.92
CA SER A 50 6.50 -0.72 -4.95
C SER A 50 7.74 -0.36 -5.77
N ASN A 51 7.53 -0.15 -7.08
CA ASN A 51 8.52 0.44 -7.96
C ASN A 51 8.49 1.97 -7.84
N MET A 52 9.65 2.61 -8.04
CA MET A 52 9.77 4.08 -8.00
C MET A 52 8.88 4.75 -9.03
N ASP A 53 8.95 4.28 -10.27
CA ASP A 53 8.29 4.86 -11.44
C ASP A 53 7.03 4.07 -11.82
N ALA A 54 6.28 3.62 -10.81
CA ALA A 54 5.03 2.92 -11.00
C ALA A 54 3.92 3.88 -11.47
N TRP A 55 2.97 3.39 -12.27
CA TRP A 55 1.86 4.18 -12.80
C TRP A 55 0.98 4.81 -11.70
N GLN A 56 0.97 4.24 -10.49
CA GLN A 56 0.32 4.78 -9.30
C GLN A 56 0.79 6.21 -8.98
N ARG A 57 2.02 6.57 -9.37
CA ARG A 57 2.58 7.90 -9.14
C ARG A 57 1.76 9.03 -9.76
N GLU A 58 1.07 8.75 -10.87
CA GLU A 58 0.24 9.71 -11.59
C GLU A 58 -1.18 9.85 -11.01
N MET A 59 -1.54 9.05 -10.00
CA MET A 59 -2.90 8.98 -9.46
C MET A 59 -3.09 9.86 -8.21
N GLY A 60 -2.00 10.39 -7.64
CA GLY A 60 -2.03 11.17 -6.41
C GLY A 60 -2.70 10.43 -5.25
N TYR A 61 -3.32 11.19 -4.35
CA TYR A 61 -3.92 10.66 -3.14
C TYR A 61 -4.99 11.58 -2.55
N CYS A 62 -6.05 10.97 -2.04
CA CYS A 62 -7.01 11.62 -1.17
C CYS A 62 -7.67 10.59 -0.24
N ARG A 63 -8.33 11.07 0.83
CA ARG A 63 -8.98 10.22 1.84
C ARG A 63 -9.96 9.19 1.26
N LEU A 64 -10.54 9.44 0.08
CA LEU A 64 -11.44 8.47 -0.56
C LEU A 64 -10.78 7.13 -0.87
N TYR A 65 -9.46 7.10 -1.03
CA TYR A 65 -8.75 5.83 -1.26
C TYR A 65 -8.75 4.96 -0.01
N ASP A 66 -8.54 5.54 1.17
CA ASP A 66 -8.72 4.78 2.42
C ASP A 66 -10.16 4.27 2.55
N GLU A 67 -11.16 5.12 2.25
CA GLU A 67 -12.57 4.74 2.32
C GLU A 67 -12.91 3.60 1.34
N ALA A 68 -12.24 3.52 0.19
CA ALA A 68 -12.45 2.46 -0.78
C ALA A 68 -11.71 1.14 -0.44
N SER A 69 -10.85 1.11 0.58
CA SER A 69 -9.99 -0.04 0.89
C SER A 69 -10.76 -1.27 1.38
N ALA A 70 -11.64 -1.12 2.39
CA ALA A 70 -12.38 -2.26 2.94
C ALA A 70 -13.29 -2.96 1.90
N PRO A 71 -14.05 -2.24 1.05
CA PRO A 71 -14.78 -2.85 -0.08
C PRO A 71 -13.91 -3.68 -1.04
N LEU A 72 -12.61 -3.37 -1.15
CA LEU A 72 -11.65 -4.11 -1.97
C LEU A 72 -10.96 -5.26 -1.22
N ASN A 73 -11.50 -5.64 -0.05
CA ASN A 73 -10.98 -6.66 0.87
C ASN A 73 -9.65 -6.26 1.53
N MET A 74 -9.36 -4.96 1.66
CA MET A 74 -8.20 -4.43 2.35
C MET A 74 -8.62 -3.91 3.73
N ILE A 75 -8.28 -4.65 4.78
CA ILE A 75 -8.54 -4.27 6.17
C ILE A 75 -7.23 -3.77 6.75
N ILE A 76 -7.04 -2.45 6.70
CA ILE A 76 -5.79 -1.77 7.02
C ILE A 76 -6.03 -0.60 7.95
N ASP A 77 -5.12 -0.39 8.89
CA ASP A 77 -5.08 0.81 9.71
C ASP A 77 -4.38 1.92 8.92
N CYS A 78 -5.02 3.08 8.82
CA CYS A 78 -4.51 4.28 8.15
C CYS A 78 -4.13 5.33 9.20
N GLU A 79 -2.98 5.98 9.04
CA GLU A 79 -2.50 6.99 9.98
C GLU A 79 -1.92 8.20 9.23
N PRO A 80 -2.77 9.14 8.78
CA PRO A 80 -2.36 10.33 8.05
C PRO A 80 -1.75 11.39 8.98
N ILE A 81 -0.55 11.87 8.65
CA ILE A 81 0.14 12.95 9.34
C ILE A 81 0.23 14.17 8.42
N TYR A 82 -0.56 15.19 8.75
CA TYR A 82 -0.62 16.45 8.02
C TYR A 82 0.34 17.49 8.62
N PHE A 83 1.05 18.24 7.77
CA PHE A 83 1.87 19.37 8.19
C PHE A 83 2.17 20.31 7.02
N GLU A 84 2.66 21.52 7.30
CA GLU A 84 3.07 22.48 6.28
C GLU A 84 4.57 22.70 6.31
N TYR A 85 5.20 22.70 5.14
CA TYR A 85 6.64 22.95 5.02
C TYR A 85 6.99 23.44 3.62
N GLY A 86 7.85 24.47 3.54
CA GLY A 86 8.39 24.97 2.28
C GLY A 86 7.33 25.50 1.31
N GLY A 87 6.24 26.08 1.83
CA GLY A 87 5.12 26.57 1.03
C GLY A 87 4.15 25.49 0.54
N LYS A 88 4.35 24.23 0.92
CA LYS A 88 3.49 23.10 0.54
C LYS A 88 2.75 22.54 1.75
N ARG A 89 1.57 21.98 1.50
CA ARG A 89 0.87 21.09 2.42
C ARG A 89 1.38 19.67 2.19
N TRP A 90 1.83 19.02 3.25
CA TRP A 90 2.36 17.66 3.23
C TRP A 90 1.38 16.72 3.91
N LEU A 91 1.30 15.51 3.36
CA LEU A 91 0.71 14.36 3.98
C LEU A 91 1.74 13.23 3.92
N ILE A 92 2.20 12.79 5.08
CA ILE A 92 2.89 11.52 5.21
C ILE A 92 1.90 10.56 5.85
N GLU A 93 1.60 9.45 5.19
CA GLU A 93 0.61 8.50 5.69
C GLU A 93 1.22 7.12 5.86
N PHE A 94 0.86 6.48 6.97
CA PHE A 94 1.27 5.12 7.29
C PHE A 94 0.09 4.17 7.14
N TRP A 95 0.36 3.02 6.54
CA TRP A 95 -0.62 1.93 6.51
C TRP A 95 0.00 0.63 7.01
N LYS A 96 -0.81 -0.17 7.70
CA LYS A 96 -0.49 -1.57 8.03
C LYS A 96 -1.76 -2.41 8.07
N GLY A 97 -1.69 -3.67 7.64
CA GLY A 97 -2.85 -4.55 7.74
C GLY A 97 -2.85 -5.72 6.75
N GLN A 98 -4.05 -6.13 6.38
CA GLN A 98 -4.32 -7.21 5.44
C GLN A 98 -4.85 -6.66 4.11
N TYR A 99 -4.09 -6.83 3.06
CA TYR A 99 -4.32 -6.37 1.70
C TYR A 99 -4.91 -7.50 0.83
N GLY A 100 -6.00 -8.10 1.30
CA GLY A 100 -6.53 -9.33 0.70
C GLY A 100 -5.66 -10.54 1.06
N MET A 101 -4.89 -11.05 0.10
CA MET A 101 -4.01 -12.21 0.32
C MET A 101 -2.60 -11.86 0.80
N THR A 102 -2.28 -10.57 0.92
CA THR A 102 -0.98 -10.13 1.45
C THR A 102 -1.17 -9.43 2.78
N THR A 103 -0.25 -9.63 3.72
CA THR A 103 -0.09 -8.71 4.86
C THR A 103 1.02 -7.71 4.53
N GLY A 104 0.88 -6.47 4.95
CA GLY A 104 1.83 -5.44 4.51
C GLY A 104 1.85 -4.18 5.34
N GLY A 105 2.76 -3.30 4.95
CA GLY A 105 2.93 -1.98 5.52
C GLY A 105 3.49 -1.02 4.49
N GLU A 106 3.16 0.27 4.67
CA GLU A 106 3.43 1.31 3.70
C GLU A 106 3.74 2.65 4.38
N ILE A 107 4.59 3.45 3.74
CA ILE A 107 4.76 4.87 4.02
C ILE A 107 4.64 5.64 2.71
N GLY A 108 3.59 6.44 2.59
CA GLY A 108 3.35 7.33 1.45
C GLY A 108 3.67 8.77 1.78
N ILE A 109 4.21 9.50 0.81
CA ILE A 109 4.54 10.93 0.90
C ILE A 109 3.82 11.64 -0.22
N TYR A 110 2.99 12.60 0.15
CA TYR A 110 2.20 13.38 -0.76
C TYR A 110 2.29 14.87 -0.42
N THR A 111 2.23 15.69 -1.46
CA THR A 111 2.34 17.15 -1.34
C THR A 111 1.31 17.83 -2.22
N THR A 112 0.84 19.00 -1.80
CA THR A 112 0.04 19.87 -2.65
C THR A 112 0.27 21.33 -2.33
N GLU A 113 0.16 22.16 -3.36
CA GLU A 113 0.10 23.62 -3.28
C GLU A 113 -1.29 24.13 -3.66
N GLY A 114 -2.16 23.25 -4.17
CA GLY A 114 -3.52 23.59 -4.59
C GLY A 114 -4.44 23.83 -3.40
N SER A 115 -5.61 24.42 -3.65
CA SER A 115 -6.69 24.54 -2.68
C SER A 115 -7.43 23.21 -2.49
N ASP A 116 -8.32 23.15 -1.51
CA ASP A 116 -9.22 22.00 -1.37
C ASP A 116 -10.16 21.89 -2.57
N LEU A 117 -10.46 20.64 -2.93
CA LEU A 117 -11.46 20.31 -3.94
C LEU A 117 -12.82 20.23 -3.24
N SER A 118 -13.83 20.82 -3.86
CA SER A 118 -15.23 20.70 -3.45
C SER A 118 -16.05 20.22 -4.64
N ILE A 119 -16.19 18.90 -4.74
CA ILE A 119 -16.97 18.19 -5.75
C ILE A 119 -18.26 17.68 -5.09
N PRO A 120 -19.41 18.35 -5.32
CA PRO A 120 -20.66 18.02 -4.64
C PRO A 120 -21.04 16.54 -4.79
N GLY A 121 -21.24 15.87 -3.64
CA GLY A 121 -21.64 14.46 -3.59
C GLY A 121 -20.53 13.45 -3.88
N VAL A 122 -19.31 13.89 -4.19
CA VAL A 122 -18.18 13.00 -4.56
C VAL A 122 -17.02 13.16 -3.58
N PHE A 123 -16.47 14.36 -3.45
CA PHE A 123 -15.29 14.62 -2.63
C PHE A 123 -15.29 16.06 -2.13
N ASN A 124 -15.09 16.26 -0.84
CA ASN A 124 -14.80 17.57 -0.28
C ASN A 124 -13.57 17.43 0.62
N GLY A 125 -12.45 17.99 0.19
CA GLY A 125 -11.19 17.90 0.93
C GLY A 125 -9.96 18.14 0.07
N THR A 126 -8.80 17.90 0.64
CA THR A 126 -7.52 18.11 -0.02
C THR A 126 -7.15 16.92 -0.92
N PHE A 127 -6.84 17.20 -2.18
CA PHE A 127 -6.14 16.25 -3.04
C PHE A 127 -4.64 16.52 -2.98
N TYR A 128 -3.87 15.45 -2.79
CA TYR A 128 -2.42 15.48 -2.76
C TYR A 128 -1.83 14.78 -3.97
N TYR A 129 -0.73 15.32 -4.48
CA TYR A 129 0.06 14.65 -5.51
C TYR A 129 1.15 13.81 -4.84
N CYS A 130 1.54 12.70 -5.47
CA CYS A 130 2.69 11.92 -5.03
C CYS A 130 3.94 12.81 -4.97
N ALA A 131 4.80 12.61 -3.97
CA ALA A 131 5.98 13.46 -3.81
C ALA A 131 6.85 13.47 -5.07
N SER A 132 7.24 14.69 -5.47
CA SER A 132 8.20 14.93 -6.55
C SER A 132 9.55 14.28 -6.24
N ASN A 133 10.44 14.16 -7.23
CA ASN A 133 11.77 13.58 -7.02
C ASN A 133 12.61 14.38 -5.99
N GLU A 134 12.34 15.68 -5.86
CA GLU A 134 12.97 16.56 -4.87
C GLU A 134 12.35 16.39 -3.47
N ASP A 135 11.11 15.94 -3.41
CA ASP A 135 10.32 15.77 -2.18
C ASP A 135 10.32 14.34 -1.63
N GLN A 136 10.91 13.38 -2.35
CA GLN A 136 11.18 12.04 -1.83
C GLN A 136 12.10 12.10 -0.61
N LEU A 137 11.73 11.36 0.43
CA LEU A 137 12.50 11.24 1.68
C LEU A 137 13.10 9.85 1.81
N TYR A 138 14.21 9.75 2.54
CA TYR A 138 14.69 8.45 2.99
C TYR A 138 13.79 7.97 4.12
N MET A 139 13.25 6.77 3.95
CA MET A 139 12.37 6.12 4.90
C MET A 139 12.88 4.71 5.17
N SER A 140 12.56 4.17 6.34
CA SER A 140 12.66 2.75 6.61
C SER A 140 11.60 2.31 7.58
N PHE A 141 11.18 1.06 7.47
CA PHE A 141 10.36 0.42 8.46
C PHE A 141 10.62 -1.08 8.57
N SER A 142 10.33 -1.61 9.75
CA SER A 142 10.16 -3.03 10.01
C SER A 142 8.68 -3.30 10.26
N LEU A 143 8.09 -4.26 9.56
CA LEU A 143 6.74 -4.75 9.87
C LEU A 143 6.85 -5.96 10.78
N LEU A 144 6.20 -5.91 11.93
CA LEU A 144 6.19 -6.98 12.91
C LEU A 144 4.78 -7.55 13.03
N LYS A 145 4.69 -8.86 13.24
CA LYS A 145 3.48 -9.57 13.65
C LYS A 145 3.74 -10.24 15.00
N ASN A 146 2.95 -9.91 16.02
CA ASN A 146 3.13 -10.44 17.37
C ASN A 146 4.57 -10.32 17.89
N ASN A 147 5.21 -9.18 17.64
CA ASN A 147 6.61 -8.85 17.97
C ASN A 147 7.70 -9.61 17.19
N GLU A 148 7.34 -10.43 16.20
CA GLU A 148 8.29 -11.04 15.28
C GLU A 148 8.37 -10.24 13.99
N ILE A 149 9.58 -9.98 13.49
CA ILE A 149 9.79 -9.23 12.24
C ILE A 149 9.35 -10.10 11.07
N LEU A 150 8.39 -9.62 10.28
CA LEU A 150 8.02 -10.23 9.00
C LEU A 150 9.01 -9.85 7.90
N PHE A 151 9.33 -8.56 7.79
CA PHE A 151 10.30 -8.04 6.81
C PHE A 151 10.71 -6.60 7.14
N ASN A 152 11.73 -6.12 6.41
CA ASN A 152 12.25 -4.77 6.50
C ASN A 152 12.27 -4.08 5.14
N ARG A 153 11.99 -2.78 5.13
CA ARG A 153 12.10 -1.92 3.97
C ARG A 153 12.91 -0.67 4.32
N LYS A 154 13.73 -0.23 3.37
CA LYS A 154 14.43 1.06 3.46
C LYS A 154 14.71 1.59 2.06
N GLY A 155 14.69 2.91 1.91
CA GLY A 155 15.03 3.56 0.66
C GLY A 155 14.56 5.01 0.62
N ARG A 156 15.08 5.75 -0.36
CA ARG A 156 14.51 7.04 -0.73
C ARG A 156 13.33 6.76 -1.66
N HIS A 157 12.13 7.20 -1.29
CA HIS A 157 10.92 6.95 -2.08
C HIS A 157 9.87 8.02 -1.82
N TRP A 158 8.82 8.02 -2.65
CA TRP A 158 7.56 8.70 -2.36
C TRP A 158 6.50 7.75 -1.77
N TRP A 159 6.76 6.44 -1.80
CA TRP A 159 5.82 5.37 -1.47
C TRP A 159 6.59 4.08 -1.20
N LEU A 160 7.10 3.93 0.02
CA LEU A 160 7.88 2.77 0.42
C LEU A 160 6.93 1.70 0.96
N THR A 161 6.87 0.55 0.30
CA THR A 161 5.95 -0.53 0.68
C THR A 161 6.64 -1.88 0.83
N GLY A 162 5.94 -2.81 1.47
CA GLY A 162 6.26 -4.22 1.47
C GLY A 162 5.01 -5.07 1.75
N PHE A 163 4.87 -6.20 1.06
CA PHE A 163 3.71 -7.07 1.13
C PHE A 163 4.13 -8.55 1.10
N LYS A 164 3.82 -9.30 2.14
CA LYS A 164 4.07 -10.75 2.23
C LYS A 164 2.83 -11.53 1.81
N LEU A 165 2.95 -12.34 0.76
CA LEU A 165 1.84 -13.11 0.20
C LEU A 165 1.56 -14.37 1.01
N GLY A 166 0.27 -14.66 1.24
CA GLY A 166 -0.19 -15.85 1.94
C GLY A 166 -0.02 -15.80 3.44
N GLU A 167 0.46 -14.69 3.99
CA GLU A 167 0.51 -14.45 5.43
C GLU A 167 -0.76 -13.70 5.84
N PHE A 168 -1.54 -14.30 6.75
CA PHE A 168 -2.73 -13.65 7.30
C PHE A 168 -2.39 -12.91 8.58
N SER A 169 -2.83 -11.67 8.71
CA SER A 169 -2.70 -10.89 9.93
C SER A 169 -4.00 -10.16 10.24
N GLU A 170 -4.35 -10.10 11.52
CA GLU A 170 -5.23 -9.03 12.00
C GLU A 170 -4.44 -7.74 12.16
N PRO A 171 -5.00 -6.55 11.84
CA PRO A 171 -4.28 -5.28 12.01
C PRO A 171 -3.75 -5.06 13.43
N SER A 172 -4.47 -5.56 14.44
CA SER A 172 -4.10 -5.51 15.86
C SER A 172 -2.91 -6.40 16.23
N GLN A 173 -2.55 -7.37 15.40
CA GLN A 173 -1.34 -8.18 15.57
C GLN A 173 -0.10 -7.49 14.99
N LEU A 174 -0.30 -6.45 14.17
CA LEU A 174 0.77 -5.79 13.45
C LEU A 174 1.26 -4.53 14.16
N ALA A 175 2.56 -4.33 14.14
CA ALA A 175 3.21 -3.08 14.49
C ALA A 175 4.22 -2.70 13.40
N MET A 176 4.34 -1.41 13.11
CA MET A 176 5.32 -0.88 12.17
C MET A 176 6.29 0.04 12.88
N TYR A 177 7.56 -0.34 12.91
CA TYR A 177 8.63 0.43 13.53
C TYR A 177 9.29 1.21 12.42
N LEU A 178 9.14 2.53 12.41
CA LEU A 178 9.50 3.34 11.24
C LEU A 178 10.39 4.52 11.60
N THR A 179 11.21 4.93 10.62
CA THR A 179 12.02 6.14 10.68
C THR A 179 12.00 6.88 9.35
N ILE A 180 12.02 8.20 9.41
CA ILE A 180 12.01 9.08 8.24
C ILE A 180 13.12 10.12 8.43
N ALA A 181 13.95 10.32 7.41
CA ALA A 181 14.94 11.39 7.36
C ALA A 181 14.33 12.62 6.67
N LEU A 182 14.07 13.67 7.44
CA LEU A 182 13.49 14.92 6.97
C LEU A 182 14.58 15.83 6.37
N LYS A 183 14.16 16.75 5.48
CA LYS A 183 15.08 17.61 4.71
C LYS A 183 15.97 18.48 5.58
N ASN A 184 15.40 19.05 6.64
CA ASN A 184 16.09 19.92 7.59
C ASN A 184 15.29 20.01 8.90
N THR A 185 15.82 20.80 9.82
CA THR A 185 15.23 21.02 11.14
C THR A 185 13.82 21.64 11.08
N ASP A 186 13.55 22.51 10.12
CA ASP A 186 12.23 23.15 9.97
C ASP A 186 11.17 22.11 9.56
N MET A 187 11.47 21.27 8.57
CA MET A 187 10.58 20.18 8.15
C MET A 187 10.38 19.17 9.29
N ARG A 188 11.46 18.83 10.00
CA ARG A 188 11.39 17.93 11.16
C ARG A 188 10.43 18.46 12.23
N ASN A 189 10.57 19.74 12.59
CA ASN A 189 9.72 20.34 13.62
C ASN A 189 8.25 20.43 13.15
N ALA A 190 8.00 20.73 11.87
CA ALA A 190 6.66 20.72 11.29
C ALA A 190 6.04 19.32 11.32
N PHE A 191 6.80 18.29 10.94
CA PHE A 191 6.34 16.90 10.98
C PHE A 191 6.06 16.42 12.42
N ILE A 192 6.93 16.75 13.38
CA ILE A 192 6.69 16.45 14.81
C ILE A 192 5.42 17.14 15.32
N LYS A 193 5.15 18.38 14.87
CA LYS A 193 3.89 19.06 15.20
C LYS A 193 2.69 18.29 14.64
N GLY A 194 2.75 17.85 13.39
CA GLY A 194 1.72 17.01 12.77
C GLY A 194 1.49 15.70 13.53
N LEU A 195 2.57 15.02 13.98
CA LEU A 195 2.47 13.82 14.82
C LEU A 195 1.73 14.09 16.14
N LYS A 196 2.02 15.22 16.80
CA LYS A 196 1.32 15.60 18.04
C LYS A 196 -0.14 15.94 17.80
N GLU A 197 -0.45 16.62 16.70
CA GLU A 197 -1.82 16.91 16.28
C GLU A 197 -2.62 15.62 15.96
N ALA A 198 -1.95 14.60 15.42
CA ALA A 198 -2.53 13.26 15.21
C ALA A 198 -2.73 12.47 16.51
N GLY A 199 -2.05 12.83 17.61
CA GLY A 199 -2.23 12.23 18.93
C GLY A 199 -0.98 11.53 19.52
N TYR A 200 0.16 11.58 18.84
CA TYR A 200 1.40 10.99 19.36
C TYR A 200 1.97 11.79 20.54
N SER A 201 2.39 11.07 21.58
CA SER A 201 3.08 11.65 22.74
C SER A 201 4.56 11.94 22.45
N GLU A 202 5.16 12.91 23.16
CA GLU A 202 6.59 13.21 23.07
C GLU A 202 7.46 11.96 23.32
N SER A 203 7.08 11.12 24.28
CA SER A 203 7.81 9.90 24.61
C SER A 203 7.73 8.82 23.53
N GLY A 204 6.74 8.90 22.63
CA GLY A 204 6.59 8.00 21.49
C GLY A 204 7.37 8.43 20.25
N ILE A 205 8.01 9.61 20.29
CA ILE A 205 8.74 10.20 19.16
C ILE A 205 10.24 10.16 19.46
N ILE A 206 10.99 9.44 18.63
CA ILE A 206 12.45 9.36 18.70
C ILE A 206 13.03 10.37 17.71
N ILE A 207 14.01 11.17 18.15
CA ILE A 207 14.64 12.21 17.32
C ILE A 207 16.15 12.00 17.32
N ASP A 208 16.74 11.90 16.13
CA ASP A 208 18.19 11.91 15.91
C ASP A 208 18.53 12.83 14.73
N GLY A 209 19.04 14.03 15.03
CA GLY A 209 19.26 15.06 14.02
C GLY A 209 17.96 15.42 13.29
N ASN A 210 17.89 15.16 11.98
CA ASN A 210 16.68 15.33 11.15
C ASN A 210 15.92 14.02 10.92
N ILE A 211 16.27 12.95 11.63
CA ILE A 211 15.59 11.67 11.57
C ILE A 211 14.55 11.63 12.69
N VAL A 212 13.32 11.26 12.34
CA VAL A 212 12.22 11.03 13.27
C VAL A 212 11.82 9.56 13.19
N GLY A 213 11.72 8.90 14.33
CA GLY A 213 11.26 7.52 14.46
C GLY A 213 10.05 7.40 15.38
N LEU A 214 9.18 6.43 15.11
CA LEU A 214 8.04 6.09 15.95
C LEU A 214 7.63 4.62 15.75
N ILE A 215 6.77 4.15 16.64
CA ILE A 215 6.09 2.86 16.52
C ILE A 215 4.64 3.14 16.20
N PHE A 216 4.17 2.62 15.07
CA PHE A 216 2.76 2.59 14.68
C PHE A 216 2.18 1.20 14.99
N ASP A 217 1.61 1.06 16.19
CA ASP A 217 0.94 -0.17 16.65
C ASP A 217 -0.59 -0.02 16.62
N LYS A 218 -1.10 1.11 17.12
CA LYS A 218 -2.51 1.48 17.14
C LYS A 218 -2.70 2.83 16.46
N PRO A 219 -3.74 2.98 15.65
CA PRO A 219 -4.05 4.28 15.09
C PRO A 219 -4.47 5.28 16.16
N HIS A 220 -3.95 6.49 16.06
CA HIS A 220 -4.37 7.63 16.87
C HIS A 220 -5.43 8.45 16.12
N THR A 221 -5.45 8.34 14.79
CA THR A 221 -6.41 9.00 13.92
C THR A 221 -7.65 8.13 13.64
N ARG A 222 -8.72 8.80 13.21
CA ARG A 222 -9.98 8.14 12.85
C ARG A 222 -9.79 7.24 11.62
N GLN A 223 -10.13 5.96 11.78
CA GLN A 223 -10.14 4.98 10.69
C GLN A 223 -11.25 5.25 9.67
N PRO A 224 -11.10 4.76 8.43
CA PRO A 224 -12.10 4.94 7.39
C PRO A 224 -13.50 4.51 7.83
N ILE A 225 -14.53 5.20 7.37
CA ILE A 225 -15.93 4.93 7.71
C ILE A 225 -16.35 3.52 7.23
N THR A 226 -15.67 3.02 6.20
CA THR A 226 -15.88 1.66 5.68
C THR A 226 -15.26 0.56 6.55
N ARG A 227 -14.44 0.90 7.56
CA ARG A 227 -13.98 -0.03 8.60
C ARG A 227 -15.11 -0.24 9.60
N ILE A 228 -15.94 -1.26 9.34
CA ILE A 228 -17.08 -1.64 10.19
C ILE A 228 -16.77 -3.03 10.75
N GLU A 229 -16.80 -3.19 12.08
CA GLU A 229 -16.33 -4.40 12.76
C GLU A 229 -16.93 -5.70 12.18
N GLU A 230 -18.24 -5.71 11.91
CA GLU A 230 -18.93 -6.88 11.38
C GLU A 230 -18.49 -7.23 9.96
N THR A 231 -18.34 -6.24 9.08
CA THR A 231 -17.91 -6.48 7.70
C THR A 231 -16.42 -6.79 7.63
N ASP A 232 -15.62 -6.13 8.44
CA ASP A 232 -14.18 -6.38 8.59
C ASP A 232 -13.96 -7.83 9.01
N TRP A 233 -14.73 -8.33 9.99
CA TRP A 233 -14.65 -9.73 10.42
C TRP A 233 -14.92 -10.70 9.27
N ILE A 234 -16.00 -10.49 8.50
CA ILE A 234 -16.34 -11.36 7.35
C ILE A 234 -15.22 -11.35 6.31
N ILE A 235 -14.71 -10.16 5.97
CA ILE A 235 -13.62 -9.99 5.00
C ILE A 235 -12.34 -10.68 5.50
N GLN A 236 -12.00 -10.50 6.79
CA GLN A 236 -10.82 -11.11 7.39
C GLN A 236 -10.90 -12.63 7.45
N ARG A 237 -12.07 -13.22 7.77
CA ARG A 237 -12.24 -14.68 7.72
C ARG A 237 -12.06 -15.25 6.31
N LYS A 238 -12.52 -14.51 5.29
CA LYS A 238 -12.24 -14.87 3.89
C LYS A 238 -10.75 -14.76 3.56
N ASN A 239 -10.08 -13.67 3.96
CA ASN A 239 -8.65 -13.47 3.74
C ASN A 239 -7.83 -14.57 4.44
N GLU A 240 -8.17 -14.92 5.68
CA GLU A 240 -7.56 -16.00 6.46
C GLU A 240 -7.69 -17.35 5.76
N LEU A 241 -8.89 -17.70 5.28
CA LEU A 241 -9.12 -18.95 4.54
C LEU A 241 -8.25 -19.03 3.28
N LEU A 242 -8.15 -17.93 2.52
CA LEU A 242 -7.32 -17.88 1.31
C LEU A 242 -5.83 -18.00 1.63
N CYS A 243 -5.35 -17.35 2.70
CA CYS A 243 -3.97 -17.45 3.16
C CYS A 243 -3.64 -18.86 3.65
N ASN A 244 -4.52 -19.48 4.45
CA ASN A 244 -4.33 -20.85 4.92
C ASN A 244 -4.24 -21.84 3.76
N LYS A 245 -5.12 -21.70 2.75
CA LYS A 245 -5.07 -22.53 1.53
C LYS A 245 -3.79 -22.30 0.74
N TYR A 246 -3.31 -21.06 0.66
CA TYR A 246 -2.02 -20.75 0.06
C TYR A 246 -0.88 -21.49 0.80
N GLN A 247 -0.82 -21.38 2.13
CA GLN A 247 0.24 -22.01 2.92
C GLN A 247 0.19 -23.54 2.84
N GLU A 248 -1.00 -24.14 2.84
CA GLU A 248 -1.19 -25.59 2.68
C GLU A 248 -0.58 -26.09 1.36
N ILE A 249 -0.82 -25.40 0.25
CA ILE A 249 -0.31 -25.78 -1.07
C ILE A 249 1.19 -25.47 -1.19
N THR A 250 1.63 -24.33 -0.64
CA THR A 250 2.95 -23.77 -0.94
C THR A 250 4.04 -24.12 0.05
N GLY A 251 3.72 -24.66 1.22
CA GLY A 251 4.65 -24.85 2.32
C GLY A 251 5.89 -25.73 2.02
N GLN A 252 5.85 -26.53 0.96
CA GLN A 252 6.97 -27.36 0.50
C GLN A 252 7.87 -26.70 -0.56
N TYR A 253 7.51 -25.51 -1.05
CA TYR A 253 8.22 -24.82 -2.13
C TYR A 253 8.90 -23.56 -1.61
N ASP A 254 10.15 -23.36 -2.00
CA ASP A 254 10.94 -22.21 -1.56
C ASP A 254 10.72 -20.98 -2.46
N SER A 255 10.67 -21.19 -3.77
CA SER A 255 10.64 -20.09 -4.75
C SER A 255 9.21 -19.63 -5.07
N PHE A 256 9.01 -18.32 -5.22
CA PHE A 256 7.71 -17.78 -5.63
C PHE A 256 7.17 -18.40 -6.93
N PRO A 257 7.96 -18.59 -8.00
CA PRO A 257 7.45 -19.26 -9.20
C PRO A 257 6.97 -20.69 -8.96
N ASP A 258 7.68 -21.48 -8.14
CA ASP A 258 7.25 -22.85 -7.81
C ASP A 258 5.96 -22.84 -6.98
N LYS A 259 5.86 -21.95 -5.99
CA LYS A 259 4.63 -21.72 -5.22
C LYS A 259 3.45 -21.41 -6.16
N MET A 260 3.63 -20.49 -7.10
CA MET A 260 2.58 -20.09 -8.05
C MET A 260 2.22 -21.21 -9.03
N ASN A 261 3.18 -22.02 -9.47
CA ASN A 261 2.92 -23.19 -10.32
C ASN A 261 2.09 -24.24 -9.57
N ALA A 262 2.44 -24.54 -8.32
CA ALA A 262 1.69 -25.47 -7.48
C ALA A 262 0.24 -24.99 -7.25
N ILE A 263 0.05 -23.69 -6.98
CA ILE A 263 -1.30 -23.12 -6.83
C ILE A 263 -2.08 -23.21 -8.13
N ARG A 264 -1.46 -22.95 -9.28
CA ARG A 264 -2.16 -23.05 -10.58
C ARG A 264 -2.65 -24.47 -10.85
N GLU A 265 -1.89 -25.48 -10.46
CA GLU A 265 -2.25 -26.89 -10.64
C GLU A 265 -3.31 -27.36 -9.62
N GLN A 266 -3.12 -27.03 -8.34
CA GLN A 266 -3.93 -27.59 -7.24
C GLN A 266 -5.16 -26.73 -6.90
N ALA A 267 -5.08 -25.42 -7.13
CA ALA A 267 -6.16 -24.47 -6.84
C ALA A 267 -6.19 -23.30 -7.85
N PRO A 268 -6.59 -23.54 -9.11
CA PRO A 268 -6.65 -22.50 -10.16
C PRO A 268 -7.44 -21.25 -9.75
N GLU A 269 -8.51 -21.40 -8.97
CA GLU A 269 -9.29 -20.26 -8.47
C GLU A 269 -8.46 -19.38 -7.51
N LEU A 270 -7.62 -19.98 -6.67
CA LEU A 270 -6.73 -19.23 -5.78
C LEU A 270 -5.64 -18.51 -6.59
N TYR A 271 -5.12 -19.15 -7.64
CA TYR A 271 -4.19 -18.51 -8.58
C TYR A 271 -4.78 -17.23 -9.17
N ASP A 272 -6.04 -17.30 -9.62
CA ASP A 272 -6.75 -16.14 -10.15
C ASP A 272 -6.98 -15.05 -9.09
N VAL A 273 -7.31 -15.43 -7.86
CA VAL A 273 -7.43 -14.48 -6.75
C VAL A 273 -6.11 -13.74 -6.49
N ILE A 274 -4.97 -14.43 -6.53
CA ILE A 274 -3.65 -13.82 -6.32
C ILE A 274 -3.35 -12.82 -7.44
N LEU A 275 -3.50 -13.23 -8.70
CA LEU A 275 -3.25 -12.34 -9.84
C LEU A 275 -4.17 -11.12 -9.86
N ASN A 276 -5.44 -11.32 -9.52
CA ASN A 276 -6.40 -10.22 -9.41
C ASN A 276 -6.08 -9.31 -8.22
N SER A 277 -5.55 -9.86 -7.12
CA SER A 277 -5.16 -9.08 -5.92
C SER A 277 -3.99 -8.15 -6.20
N ILE A 278 -3.01 -8.59 -7.00
CA ILE A 278 -1.92 -7.74 -7.50
C ILE A 278 -2.49 -6.55 -8.31
N GLY A 279 -3.61 -6.74 -9.00
CA GLY A 279 -4.29 -5.71 -9.78
C GLY A 279 -5.29 -4.84 -9.00
N LYS A 280 -5.60 -5.12 -7.72
CA LYS A 280 -6.63 -4.39 -6.96
C LYS A 280 -6.33 -2.91 -6.78
N THR A 281 -5.06 -2.52 -6.76
CA THR A 281 -4.69 -1.10 -6.80
C THR A 281 -5.32 -0.40 -7.99
N LYS A 282 -5.43 -1.03 -9.17
CA LYS A 282 -6.12 -0.42 -10.33
C LYS A 282 -7.58 -0.10 -10.04
N GLN A 283 -8.30 -0.99 -9.35
CA GLN A 283 -9.69 -0.76 -8.95
C GLN A 283 -9.80 0.35 -7.88
N LEU A 284 -8.85 0.39 -6.95
CA LEU A 284 -8.77 1.47 -5.95
C LEU A 284 -8.66 2.84 -6.63
N PHE A 285 -7.83 2.93 -7.67
CA PHE A 285 -7.63 4.14 -8.44
C PHE A 285 -8.68 4.37 -9.54
N GLU A 286 -9.71 3.52 -9.73
CA GLU A 286 -10.86 3.89 -10.57
C GLU A 286 -11.59 5.12 -10.02
N LYS A 287 -11.53 5.33 -8.69
CA LYS A 287 -12.00 6.54 -8.03
C LYS A 287 -11.24 7.81 -8.44
N PHE A 288 -10.00 7.68 -8.92
CA PHE A 288 -9.27 8.80 -9.49
C PHE A 288 -9.98 9.38 -10.72
N GLU A 289 -10.52 8.52 -11.59
CA GLU A 289 -11.19 9.00 -12.82
C GLU A 289 -12.46 9.82 -12.50
N GLU A 290 -13.12 9.57 -11.36
CA GLU A 290 -14.25 10.39 -10.89
C GLU A 290 -13.82 11.82 -10.47
N ILE A 291 -12.55 12.02 -10.11
CA ILE A 291 -12.02 13.27 -9.52
C ILE A 291 -11.10 14.02 -10.50
N LYS A 292 -10.46 13.30 -11.42
CA LYS A 292 -9.42 13.80 -12.32
C LYS A 292 -9.84 14.99 -13.17
N GLU A 293 -11.10 15.05 -13.61
CA GLU A 293 -11.62 16.16 -14.42
C GLU A 293 -11.68 17.50 -13.64
N TYR A 294 -11.57 17.45 -12.31
CA TYR A 294 -11.59 18.60 -11.42
C TYR A 294 -10.20 18.99 -10.91
N LEU A 295 -9.16 18.25 -11.29
CA LEU A 295 -7.76 18.59 -11.03
C LEU A 295 -7.29 19.59 -12.10
N ILE A 296 -7.00 20.82 -11.68
CA ILE A 296 -6.48 21.90 -12.53
C ILE A 296 -4.96 21.79 -12.63
#